data_AF-A0A7C1XFH0-F1
#
_entry.id   AF-A0A7C1XFH0-F1
#
_cell.length_a   1.000
_cell.length_b   1.000
_cell.length_c   1.000
_cell.angle_alpha   90.00
_cell.angle_beta   90.00
_cell.angle_gamma   90.00
#
_symmetry.space_group_name_H-M   'P 1'
#
loop_
_entity.id
_entity.type
_entity.pdbx_description
1 polymer ?
#
loop_
_entity_poly.entity_id
_entity_poly.type
_entity_poly.pdbx_seq_one_letter_code
_entity_poly.pdbx_strand_id
1 'polypeptide(L)'
;MLSEKRILITGGTGSFGKKFTQKILGLYDPKKIIIYSRDEYKQAIMKVEFAEYKDKLRFFIGDVRDRNRLYRAFDGVDVVIHAAALKRVPAMEYNPIEAIKTNIHGAENVIDAAIDCGVEKVVALSTDKAVNPVNLYGATKLVSDKLFVSANAYAGAKKTVFSVVRYGNVAGSRGSVIPFFRSLIERGEKVLPITDFRMTRFWITLDEGVEMVFRAIREAKGGEIYVSKIPSFRVVDLARVIGPDARLEEVGVRPGEKLHEIMITREDSWTSYEYDDHYIIYPHFDWWNTDEHFTPGGRKVEEGFQYSSDLNSEWLSSEQLRDLLGKIDIVY
;
A
#
# COMPACT_ATOMS: atom_id res chain seq x y z
N MET A 1 5.24 21.12 0.88
CA MET A 1 5.52 19.78 1.44
C MET A 1 6.67 19.09 0.70
N LEU A 2 6.56 18.89 -0.62
CA LEU A 2 7.56 18.15 -1.41
C LEU A 2 8.38 18.99 -2.40
N SER A 3 8.06 20.28 -2.56
CA SER A 3 8.89 21.19 -3.35
C SER A 3 10.30 21.33 -2.75
N GLU A 4 11.31 21.46 -3.62
CA GLU A 4 12.74 21.50 -3.26
C GLU A 4 13.30 20.25 -2.56
N LYS A 5 12.49 19.21 -2.34
CA LYS A 5 12.92 17.95 -1.72
C LYS A 5 13.47 16.97 -2.75
N ARG A 6 14.43 16.14 -2.33
CA ARG A 6 14.90 14.95 -3.04
C ARG A 6 14.15 13.75 -2.51
N ILE A 7 13.39 13.10 -3.38
CA ILE A 7 12.45 12.03 -3.03
C ILE A 7 12.94 10.75 -3.66
N LEU A 8 13.03 9.65 -2.90
CA LEU A 8 13.33 8.33 -3.45
C LEU A 8 12.12 7.41 -3.35
N ILE A 9 11.83 6.69 -4.43
CA ILE A 9 10.74 5.71 -4.49
C ILE A 9 11.34 4.35 -4.80
N THR A 10 11.43 3.47 -3.80
CA THR A 10 11.77 2.06 -4.04
C THR A 10 10.57 1.36 -4.67
N GLY A 11 10.80 0.48 -5.64
CA GLY A 11 9.71 -0.09 -6.44
C GLY A 11 9.05 0.97 -7.33
N GLY A 12 9.76 2.06 -7.65
CA GLY A 12 9.20 3.23 -8.33
C GLY A 12 8.63 2.98 -9.73
N THR A 13 9.00 1.89 -10.38
CA THR A 13 8.45 1.47 -11.68
C THR A 13 7.14 0.69 -11.58
N GLY A 14 6.69 0.35 -10.37
CA GLY A 14 5.39 -0.27 -10.16
C GLY A 14 4.24 0.73 -10.33
N SER A 15 3.01 0.22 -10.47
CA SER A 15 1.78 1.01 -10.64
C SER A 15 1.66 2.19 -9.66
N PHE A 16 1.86 1.91 -8.36
CA PHE A 16 1.86 2.95 -7.33
C PHE A 16 2.99 3.96 -7.53
N GLY A 17 4.24 3.50 -7.68
CA GLY A 17 5.39 4.39 -7.83
C GLY A 17 5.28 5.33 -9.03
N LYS A 18 4.74 4.83 -10.14
CA LYS A 18 4.47 5.61 -11.35
C LYS A 18 3.38 6.67 -11.11
N LYS A 19 2.22 6.28 -10.57
CA LYS A 19 1.12 7.23 -10.26
C LYS A 19 1.55 8.28 -9.22
N PHE A 20 2.29 7.86 -8.21
CA PHE A 20 2.83 8.77 -7.19
C PHE A 20 3.82 9.77 -7.80
N THR A 21 4.70 9.31 -8.69
CA THR A 21 5.62 10.18 -9.44
C THR A 21 4.85 11.21 -10.26
N GLN A 22 3.82 10.77 -11.02
CA GLN A 22 2.96 11.66 -11.81
C GLN A 22 2.29 12.72 -10.92
N LYS A 23 1.74 12.33 -9.77
CA LYS A 23 1.09 13.25 -8.83
C LYS A 23 2.07 14.23 -8.21
N ILE A 24 3.27 13.81 -7.84
CA ILE A 24 4.30 14.74 -7.35
C ILE A 24 4.60 15.80 -8.42
N LEU A 25 4.86 15.37 -9.65
CA LEU A 25 5.24 16.28 -10.75
C LEU A 25 4.11 17.24 -11.14
N GLY A 26 2.85 16.85 -10.96
CA GLY A 26 1.69 17.72 -11.22
C GLY A 26 1.31 18.67 -10.07
N LEU A 27 1.72 18.38 -8.84
CA LEU A 27 1.30 19.13 -7.63
C LEU A 27 2.43 19.92 -6.97
N TYR A 28 3.70 19.56 -7.21
CA TYR A 28 4.86 20.12 -6.53
C TYR A 28 6.03 20.33 -7.50
N ASP A 29 7.02 21.12 -7.07
CA ASP A 29 8.28 21.31 -7.78
C ASP A 29 9.46 20.66 -7.02
N PRO A 30 9.62 19.33 -7.07
CA PRO A 30 10.67 18.65 -6.31
C PRO A 30 12.05 18.99 -6.88
N LYS A 31 13.09 18.89 -6.05
CA LYS A 31 14.48 19.03 -6.53
C LYS A 31 14.92 17.83 -7.35
N LYS A 32 14.55 16.64 -6.91
CA LYS A 32 14.77 15.38 -7.65
C LYS A 32 13.80 14.30 -7.19
N ILE A 33 13.35 13.45 -8.11
CA ILE A 33 12.68 12.18 -7.82
C ILE A 33 13.59 11.06 -8.32
N ILE A 34 13.98 10.16 -7.43
CA ILE A 34 14.84 9.02 -7.69
C ILE A 34 13.96 7.77 -7.76
N ILE A 35 13.83 7.23 -8.97
CA ILE A 35 13.15 5.96 -9.24
C ILE A 35 14.14 4.83 -9.01
N TYR A 36 13.93 4.05 -7.93
CA TYR A 36 14.79 2.93 -7.55
C TYR A 36 14.07 1.61 -7.80
N SER A 37 14.57 0.79 -8.73
CA SER A 37 14.02 -0.54 -9.02
C SER A 37 15.03 -1.41 -9.77
N ARG A 38 14.69 -2.69 -9.98
CA ARG A 38 15.58 -3.67 -10.63
C ARG A 38 15.41 -3.73 -12.15
N ASP A 39 14.20 -3.43 -12.62
CA ASP A 39 13.76 -3.67 -14.00
C ASP A 39 14.12 -2.48 -14.90
N GLU A 40 15.22 -2.64 -15.64
CA GLU A 40 15.78 -1.67 -16.57
C GLU A 40 14.84 -1.31 -17.71
N TYR A 41 14.06 -2.28 -18.20
CA TYR A 41 13.09 -2.05 -19.27
C TYR A 41 11.95 -1.15 -18.81
N LYS A 42 11.38 -1.41 -17.61
CA LYS A 42 10.37 -0.51 -17.04
C LYS A 42 10.92 0.88 -16.75
N GLN A 43 12.18 0.99 -16.33
CA GLN A 43 12.83 2.30 -16.17
C GLN A 43 12.97 3.03 -17.51
N ALA A 44 13.31 2.32 -18.60
CA ALA A 44 13.40 2.90 -19.93
C ALA A 44 12.04 3.40 -20.43
N ILE A 45 10.97 2.62 -20.26
CA ILE A 45 9.60 3.06 -20.59
C ILE A 45 9.24 4.32 -19.80
N MET A 46 9.46 4.31 -18.49
CA MET A 46 9.12 5.44 -17.62
C MET A 46 9.94 6.69 -17.95
N LYS A 47 11.20 6.55 -18.38
CA LYS A 47 12.01 7.69 -18.88
C LYS A 47 11.39 8.35 -20.10
N VAL A 48 10.87 7.57 -21.04
CA VAL A 48 10.22 8.09 -22.25
C VAL A 48 8.90 8.77 -21.90
N GLU A 49 8.12 8.14 -21.02
CA GLU A 49 6.82 8.66 -20.59
C GLU A 49 6.92 10.01 -19.88
N PHE A 50 7.93 10.20 -19.02
CA PHE A 50 8.15 11.45 -18.30
C PHE A 50 9.32 12.27 -18.87
N ALA A 51 9.51 12.23 -20.19
CA ALA A 51 10.65 12.87 -20.86
C ALA A 51 10.70 14.40 -20.63
N GLU A 52 9.54 15.05 -20.50
CA GLU A 52 9.45 16.48 -20.18
C GLU A 52 10.04 16.83 -18.80
N TYR A 53 10.07 15.86 -17.87
CA TYR A 53 10.60 16.00 -16.52
C TYR A 53 11.98 15.38 -16.34
N LYS A 54 12.74 15.16 -17.42
CA LYS A 54 14.07 14.51 -17.39
C LYS A 54 15.04 15.13 -16.38
N ASP A 55 14.96 16.44 -16.16
CA ASP A 55 15.84 17.16 -15.24
C ASP A 55 15.41 17.01 -13.78
N LYS A 56 14.19 16.56 -13.54
CA LYS A 56 13.64 16.24 -12.21
C LYS A 56 13.73 14.75 -11.87
N LEU A 57 13.89 13.88 -12.87
CA LEU A 57 13.96 12.42 -12.65
C LEU A 57 15.38 11.87 -12.65
N ARG A 58 15.64 10.90 -11.78
CA ARG A 58 16.82 10.04 -11.79
C ARG A 58 16.39 8.59 -11.68
N PHE A 59 17.11 7.70 -12.35
CA PHE A 59 16.77 6.29 -12.43
C PHE A 59 17.95 5.46 -11.96
N PHE A 60 17.75 4.73 -10.88
CA PHE A 60 18.75 3.89 -10.26
C PHE A 60 18.32 2.43 -10.36
N ILE A 61 19.12 1.64 -11.09
CA ILE A 61 19.04 0.19 -11.03
C ILE A 61 19.60 -0.26 -9.67
N GLY A 62 18.82 -1.05 -8.93
CA GLY A 62 19.21 -1.60 -7.64
C GLY A 62 18.13 -2.50 -7.04
N ASP A 63 18.54 -3.29 -6.04
CA ASP A 63 17.68 -4.19 -5.28
C ASP A 63 17.68 -3.78 -3.81
N VAL A 64 16.50 -3.75 -3.17
CA VAL A 64 16.39 -3.47 -1.72
C VAL A 64 17.10 -4.51 -0.86
N ARG A 65 17.41 -5.68 -1.43
CA ARG A 65 18.22 -6.72 -0.79
C ARG A 65 19.72 -6.36 -0.73
N ASP A 66 20.17 -5.40 -1.53
CA ASP A 66 21.55 -4.91 -1.53
C ASP A 66 21.64 -3.62 -0.71
N ARG A 67 22.08 -3.80 0.55
CA ARG A 67 22.29 -2.70 1.49
C ARG A 67 23.22 -1.63 0.91
N ASN A 68 24.40 -2.00 0.42
CA ASN A 68 25.38 -1.03 -0.11
C ASN A 68 24.81 -0.20 -1.26
N ARG A 69 24.01 -0.82 -2.12
CA ARG A 69 23.35 -0.13 -3.23
C ARG A 69 22.33 0.89 -2.75
N LEU A 70 21.61 0.61 -1.65
CA LEU A 70 20.69 1.54 -1.01
C LEU A 70 21.41 2.75 -0.41
N TYR A 71 22.51 2.58 0.33
CA TYR A 71 23.29 3.71 0.87
C TYR A 71 23.70 4.69 -0.24
N ARG A 72 24.16 4.18 -1.39
CA ARG A 72 24.48 5.02 -2.55
C ARG A 72 23.27 5.75 -3.13
N ALA A 73 22.08 5.16 -3.05
CA ALA A 73 20.86 5.76 -3.57
C ALA A 73 20.22 6.77 -2.61
N PHE A 74 20.44 6.60 -1.30
CA PHE A 74 19.84 7.40 -0.22
C PHE A 74 20.65 8.65 0.11
N ASP A 75 21.88 8.77 -0.40
CA ASP A 75 22.72 9.96 -0.20
C ASP A 75 22.00 11.27 -0.61
N GLY A 76 21.83 12.16 0.37
CA GLY A 76 21.16 13.44 0.22
C GLY A 76 19.63 13.37 0.01
N VAL A 77 19.00 12.21 0.16
CA VAL A 77 17.54 12.04 0.06
C VAL A 77 16.85 12.60 1.30
N ASP A 78 15.78 13.36 1.09
CA ASP A 78 14.98 13.96 2.16
C ASP A 78 13.79 13.07 2.55
N VAL A 79 13.13 12.45 1.55
CA VAL A 79 11.93 11.63 1.76
C VAL A 79 12.02 10.31 0.99
N VAL A 80 11.68 9.20 1.64
CA VAL A 80 11.63 7.86 1.02
C VAL A 80 10.21 7.33 1.04
N ILE A 81 9.76 6.84 -0.11
CA ILE A 81 8.54 6.06 -0.26
C ILE A 81 8.92 4.61 -0.55
N HIS A 82 8.63 3.72 0.40
CA HIS A 82 8.99 2.32 0.27
C HIS A 82 7.83 1.50 -0.30
N ALA A 83 7.83 1.32 -1.63
CA ALA A 83 6.83 0.56 -2.37
C ALA A 83 7.37 -0.75 -3.00
N ALA A 84 8.66 -1.07 -2.79
CA ALA A 84 9.25 -2.31 -3.27
C ALA A 84 8.76 -3.50 -2.43
N ALA A 85 8.07 -4.46 -3.05
CA ALA A 85 7.64 -5.70 -2.41
C ALA A 85 7.40 -6.81 -3.44
N LEU A 86 7.50 -8.06 -2.99
CA LEU A 86 6.76 -9.16 -3.61
C LEU A 86 5.35 -9.18 -3.02
N LYS A 87 4.34 -9.18 -3.89
CA LYS A 87 2.93 -8.97 -3.49
C LYS A 87 1.92 -9.97 -4.05
N ARG A 88 2.39 -11.08 -4.63
CA ARG A 88 1.53 -12.09 -5.25
C ARG A 88 1.46 -13.31 -4.34
N VAL A 89 0.30 -13.53 -3.71
CA VAL A 89 0.10 -14.61 -2.74
C VAL A 89 0.57 -15.97 -3.29
N PRO A 90 0.09 -16.48 -4.45
CA PRO A 90 0.52 -17.81 -4.91
C PRO A 90 2.04 -17.91 -5.18
N ALA A 91 2.63 -16.84 -5.72
CA ALA A 91 4.06 -16.81 -6.00
C ALA A 91 4.89 -16.83 -4.71
N MET A 92 4.38 -16.25 -3.63
CA MET A 92 5.09 -16.17 -2.35
C MET A 92 4.93 -17.45 -1.53
N GLU A 93 3.76 -18.11 -1.59
CA GLU A 93 3.61 -19.47 -1.03
C GLU A 93 4.58 -20.45 -1.69
N TYR A 94 4.81 -20.32 -3.00
CA TYR A 94 5.77 -21.15 -3.72
C TYR A 94 7.23 -20.73 -3.53
N ASN A 95 7.51 -19.44 -3.33
CA ASN A 95 8.87 -18.89 -3.19
C ASN A 95 9.03 -18.14 -1.85
N PRO A 96 8.94 -18.84 -0.70
CA PRO A 96 8.82 -18.21 0.61
C PRO A 96 10.08 -17.45 1.04
N ILE A 97 11.26 -17.97 0.73
CA ILE A 97 12.54 -17.33 1.05
C ILE A 97 12.68 -16.00 0.29
N GLU A 98 12.17 -15.92 -0.93
CA GLU A 98 12.25 -14.70 -1.75
C GLU A 98 11.33 -13.60 -1.23
N ALA A 99 10.17 -13.99 -0.66
CA ALA A 99 9.29 -13.09 0.08
C ALA A 99 9.99 -12.49 1.29
N ILE A 100 10.65 -13.32 2.10
CA ILE A 100 11.40 -12.89 3.29
C ILE A 100 12.52 -11.92 2.90
N LYS A 101 13.36 -12.28 1.93
CA LYS A 101 14.46 -11.43 1.45
C LYS A 101 13.99 -10.06 0.98
N THR A 102 12.90 -9.99 0.21
CA THR A 102 12.42 -8.71 -0.32
C THR A 102 11.66 -7.90 0.72
N ASN A 103 10.70 -8.51 1.42
CA ASN A 103 9.73 -7.77 2.22
C ASN A 103 10.20 -7.53 3.66
N ILE A 104 11.08 -8.39 4.19
CA ILE A 104 11.63 -8.28 5.56
C ILE A 104 13.04 -7.70 5.49
N HIS A 105 14.00 -8.43 4.93
CA HIS A 105 15.39 -7.95 4.87
C HIS A 105 15.53 -6.70 3.98
N GLY A 106 14.73 -6.59 2.92
CA GLY A 106 14.67 -5.35 2.13
C GLY A 106 14.12 -4.16 2.92
N ALA A 107 13.17 -4.38 3.83
CA ALA A 107 12.66 -3.33 4.72
C ALA A 107 13.71 -2.93 5.75
N GLU A 108 14.39 -3.90 6.37
CA GLU A 108 15.52 -3.69 7.28
C GLU A 108 16.62 -2.85 6.62
N ASN A 109 17.04 -3.20 5.41
CA ASN A 109 18.06 -2.43 4.68
C ASN A 109 17.62 -0.99 4.38
N VAL A 110 16.33 -0.78 4.10
CA VAL A 110 15.76 0.57 3.87
C VAL A 110 15.75 1.39 5.15
N ILE A 111 15.42 0.77 6.29
CA ILE A 111 15.47 1.40 7.61
C ILE A 111 16.89 1.85 7.93
N ASP A 112 17.87 0.95 7.82
CA ASP A 112 19.28 1.22 8.08
C ASP A 112 19.81 2.36 7.19
N ALA A 113 19.58 2.27 5.88
CA ALA A 113 20.02 3.29 4.95
C ALA A 113 19.35 4.65 5.21
N ALA A 114 18.06 4.68 5.57
CA ALA A 114 17.36 5.92 5.88
C ALA A 114 17.94 6.61 7.14
N ILE A 115 18.13 5.85 8.21
CA ILE A 115 18.68 6.34 9.48
C ILE A 115 20.12 6.84 9.31
N ASP A 116 20.94 6.11 8.58
CA ASP A 116 22.37 6.43 8.44
C ASP A 116 22.66 7.53 7.42
N CYS A 117 21.82 7.66 6.37
CA CYS A 117 21.91 8.76 5.43
C CYS A 117 21.14 10.02 5.88
N GLY A 118 20.48 9.98 7.04
CA GLY A 118 19.77 11.14 7.60
C GLY A 118 18.54 11.56 6.80
N VAL A 119 17.81 10.59 6.24
CA VAL A 119 16.50 10.82 5.61
C VAL A 119 15.54 11.39 6.66
N GLU A 120 14.68 12.34 6.30
CA GLU A 120 13.75 12.97 7.25
C GLU A 120 12.52 12.11 7.47
N LYS A 121 11.88 11.65 6.37
CA LYS A 121 10.64 10.89 6.44
C LYS A 121 10.69 9.65 5.57
N VAL A 122 10.25 8.52 6.11
CA VAL A 122 10.05 7.27 5.38
C VAL A 122 8.60 6.83 5.54
N VAL A 123 7.91 6.67 4.41
CA VAL A 123 6.56 6.08 4.37
C VAL A 123 6.62 4.72 3.72
N ALA A 124 6.32 3.68 4.48
CA ALA A 124 6.26 2.31 4.00
C ALA A 124 4.84 1.91 3.60
N LEU A 125 4.71 1.24 2.46
CA LEU A 125 3.41 0.74 2.01
C LEU A 125 3.14 -0.66 2.57
N SER A 126 1.94 -0.85 3.08
CA SER A 126 1.42 -2.11 3.58
C SER A 126 0.08 -2.48 2.94
N THR A 127 -0.59 -3.49 3.47
CA THR A 127 -1.78 -4.12 2.91
C THR A 127 -2.69 -4.61 4.04
N ASP A 128 -3.99 -4.61 3.82
CA ASP A 128 -4.99 -5.34 4.64
C ASP A 128 -4.58 -6.79 4.95
N LYS A 129 -3.90 -7.47 4.02
CA LYS A 129 -3.42 -8.85 4.24
C LYS A 129 -2.42 -9.00 5.38
N ALA A 130 -1.77 -7.91 5.81
CA ALA A 130 -0.88 -7.90 6.96
C ALA A 130 -1.61 -8.08 8.31
N VAL A 131 -2.94 -7.94 8.32
CA VAL A 131 -3.75 -7.92 9.54
C VAL A 131 -4.41 -9.28 9.72
N ASN A 132 -4.08 -10.04 10.78
CA ASN A 132 -4.46 -11.46 10.91
C ASN A 132 -4.12 -12.28 9.65
N PRO A 133 -2.84 -12.33 9.24
CA PRO A 133 -2.44 -12.93 7.97
C PRO A 133 -2.69 -14.44 7.95
N VAL A 134 -3.25 -14.93 6.84
CA VAL A 134 -3.44 -16.38 6.57
C VAL A 134 -2.53 -16.88 5.43
N ASN A 135 -1.66 -16.00 4.92
CA ASN A 135 -0.71 -16.27 3.85
C ASN A 135 0.63 -15.61 4.16
N LEU A 136 1.69 -16.09 3.53
CA LEU A 136 3.05 -15.62 3.76
C LEU A 136 3.26 -14.17 3.29
N TYR A 137 2.58 -13.74 2.23
CA TYR A 137 2.63 -12.34 1.81
C TYR A 137 2.20 -11.40 2.96
N GLY A 138 1.03 -11.68 3.54
CA GLY A 138 0.50 -10.98 4.69
C GLY A 138 1.45 -11.07 5.88
N ALA A 139 1.96 -12.25 6.21
CA ALA A 139 2.88 -12.43 7.33
C ALA A 139 4.18 -11.61 7.18
N THR A 140 4.78 -11.62 5.98
CA THR A 140 5.98 -10.79 5.72
C THR A 140 5.69 -9.30 5.78
N LYS A 141 4.49 -8.86 5.38
CA LYS A 141 4.07 -7.46 5.50
C LYS A 141 3.74 -7.07 6.94
N LEU A 142 3.20 -7.96 7.75
CA LEU A 142 3.05 -7.73 9.19
C LEU A 142 4.41 -7.51 9.86
N VAL A 143 5.40 -8.36 9.55
CA VAL A 143 6.77 -8.16 10.06
C VAL A 143 7.35 -6.84 9.56
N SER A 144 7.18 -6.52 8.27
CA SER A 144 7.59 -5.23 7.69
C SER A 144 6.96 -4.04 8.43
N ASP A 145 5.66 -4.07 8.73
CA ASP A 145 4.98 -3.02 9.49
C ASP A 145 5.61 -2.85 10.88
N LYS A 146 5.82 -3.96 11.60
CA LYS A 146 6.45 -3.95 12.93
C LYS A 146 7.88 -3.40 12.88
N LEU A 147 8.66 -3.73 11.84
CA LEU A 147 10.00 -3.19 11.63
C LEU A 147 9.98 -1.68 11.44
N PHE A 148 9.13 -1.16 10.55
CA PHE A 148 9.03 0.28 10.31
C PHE A 148 8.51 1.05 11.52
N VAL A 149 7.54 0.51 12.26
CA VAL A 149 7.09 1.14 13.51
C VAL A 149 8.22 1.15 14.55
N SER A 150 8.90 0.02 14.75
CA SER A 150 9.98 -0.10 15.74
C SER A 150 11.24 0.66 15.35
N ALA A 151 11.43 0.98 14.07
CA ALA A 151 12.56 1.77 13.59
C ALA A 151 12.61 3.17 14.21
N ASN A 152 11.48 3.70 14.69
CA ASN A 152 11.46 4.97 15.43
C ASN A 152 12.19 4.87 16.78
N ALA A 153 12.29 3.68 17.40
CA ALA A 153 13.14 3.47 18.56
C ALA A 153 14.64 3.50 18.19
N TYR A 154 15.01 2.95 17.02
CA TYR A 154 16.39 2.94 16.53
C TYR A 154 16.86 4.29 16.00
N ALA A 155 15.94 5.11 15.47
CA ALA A 155 16.24 6.47 15.05
C ALA A 155 16.79 7.29 16.25
N GLY A 156 16.28 7.05 17.46
CA GLY A 156 16.75 7.69 18.68
C GLY A 156 16.68 9.21 18.57
N ALA A 157 17.81 9.90 18.77
CA ALA A 157 17.88 11.35 18.63
C ALA A 157 18.01 11.85 17.16
N LYS A 158 18.06 10.94 16.18
CA LYS A 158 18.13 11.33 14.76
C LYS A 158 16.75 11.77 14.28
N LYS A 159 16.72 12.59 13.23
CA LYS A 159 15.51 13.20 12.66
C LYS A 159 14.61 12.24 11.84
N THR A 160 15.05 11.02 11.59
CA THR A 160 14.36 10.08 10.70
C THR A 160 13.11 9.53 11.35
N VAL A 161 11.95 9.83 10.79
CA VAL A 161 10.67 9.27 11.24
C VAL A 161 10.14 8.26 10.23
N PHE A 162 9.53 7.20 10.75
CA PHE A 162 8.96 6.11 9.96
C PHE A 162 7.47 5.98 10.22
N SER A 163 6.68 5.93 9.16
CA SER A 163 5.26 5.62 9.22
C SER A 163 4.87 4.57 8.18
N VAL A 164 3.72 3.96 8.40
CA VAL A 164 3.15 2.92 7.52
C VAL A 164 1.82 3.41 6.98
N VAL A 165 1.57 3.15 5.70
CA VAL A 165 0.26 3.35 5.08
C VAL A 165 -0.28 1.98 4.68
N ARG A 166 -1.45 1.62 5.23
CA ARG A 166 -2.12 0.34 5.00
C ARG A 166 -3.45 0.57 4.29
N TYR A 167 -3.64 -0.11 3.16
CA TYR A 167 -4.89 -0.09 2.42
C TYR A 167 -5.16 -1.45 1.76
N GLY A 168 -6.39 -1.64 1.24
CA GLY A 168 -6.80 -2.87 0.58
C GLY A 168 -6.29 -3.04 -0.86
N ASN A 169 -6.78 -4.06 -1.54
CA ASN A 169 -6.47 -4.24 -2.96
C ASN A 169 -6.95 -3.06 -3.80
N VAL A 170 -6.04 -2.40 -4.52
CA VAL A 170 -6.39 -1.33 -5.48
C VAL A 170 -7.25 -1.89 -6.61
N ALA A 171 -8.43 -1.30 -6.79
CA ALA A 171 -9.39 -1.66 -7.82
C ALA A 171 -8.79 -1.41 -9.22
N GLY A 172 -9.03 -2.35 -10.15
CA GLY A 172 -8.49 -2.28 -11.51
C GLY A 172 -7.00 -2.64 -11.64
N SER A 173 -6.32 -3.02 -10.56
CA SER A 173 -4.91 -3.41 -10.63
C SER A 173 -4.69 -4.72 -11.41
N ARG A 174 -3.55 -4.82 -12.12
CA ARG A 174 -3.21 -6.01 -12.93
C ARG A 174 -3.36 -7.32 -12.16
N GLY A 175 -4.02 -8.29 -12.78
CA GLY A 175 -4.23 -9.63 -12.21
C GLY A 175 -5.13 -9.64 -10.97
N SER A 176 -5.94 -8.60 -10.76
CA SER A 176 -7.02 -8.59 -9.79
C SER A 176 -8.33 -9.12 -10.41
N VAL A 177 -9.38 -9.22 -9.59
CA VAL A 177 -10.67 -9.80 -9.98
C VAL A 177 -11.38 -9.01 -11.09
N ILE A 178 -11.25 -7.68 -11.11
CA ILE A 178 -11.93 -6.82 -12.11
C ILE A 178 -11.41 -7.10 -13.54
N PRO A 179 -10.10 -7.01 -13.83
CA PRO A 179 -9.58 -7.40 -15.15
C PRO A 179 -9.86 -8.86 -15.50
N PHE A 180 -9.84 -9.75 -14.51
CA PHE A 180 -10.10 -11.17 -14.73
C PHE A 180 -11.52 -11.42 -15.22
N PHE A 181 -12.55 -10.90 -14.52
CA PHE A 181 -13.95 -11.02 -14.94
C PHE A 181 -14.20 -10.33 -16.28
N ARG A 182 -13.67 -9.11 -16.50
CA ARG A 182 -13.77 -8.44 -17.80
C ARG A 182 -13.21 -9.31 -18.92
N SER A 183 -12.02 -9.90 -18.72
CA SER A 183 -11.41 -10.77 -19.74
C SER A 183 -12.21 -12.04 -20.04
N LEU A 184 -12.98 -12.56 -19.07
CA LEU A 184 -13.85 -13.71 -19.29
C LEU A 184 -15.05 -13.30 -20.16
N ILE A 185 -15.71 -12.19 -19.81
CA ILE A 185 -16.84 -11.67 -20.58
C ILE A 185 -16.42 -11.29 -22.01
N GLU A 186 -15.26 -10.64 -22.18
CA GLU A 186 -14.71 -10.30 -23.49
C GLU A 186 -14.39 -11.54 -24.36
N ARG A 187 -14.06 -12.68 -23.74
CA ARG A 187 -13.89 -13.97 -24.43
C ARG A 187 -15.21 -14.69 -24.73
N GLY A 188 -16.35 -14.13 -24.32
CA GLY A 188 -17.67 -14.73 -24.52
C GLY A 188 -18.03 -15.80 -23.48
N GLU A 189 -17.29 -15.89 -22.37
CA GLU A 189 -17.60 -16.81 -21.29
C GLU A 189 -18.92 -16.44 -20.61
N LYS A 190 -19.76 -17.45 -20.39
CA LYS A 190 -21.09 -17.28 -19.75
C LYS A 190 -21.09 -17.58 -18.25
N VAL A 191 -19.94 -17.96 -17.70
CA VAL A 191 -19.78 -18.32 -16.30
C VAL A 191 -18.67 -17.47 -15.69
N LEU A 192 -18.98 -16.78 -14.59
CA LEU A 192 -17.98 -16.09 -13.78
C LEU A 192 -17.71 -16.92 -12.51
N PRO A 193 -16.46 -17.36 -12.29
CA PRO A 193 -16.10 -18.11 -11.11
C PRO A 193 -15.99 -17.17 -9.89
N ILE A 194 -16.76 -17.45 -8.85
CA ILE A 194 -16.71 -16.76 -7.57
C ILE A 194 -16.05 -17.67 -6.54
N THR A 195 -15.08 -17.17 -5.80
CA THR A 195 -14.35 -17.98 -4.80
C THR A 195 -15.25 -18.38 -3.62
N ASP A 196 -16.01 -17.43 -3.07
CA ASP A 196 -17.06 -17.69 -2.08
C ASP A 196 -18.10 -16.57 -2.19
N PHE A 197 -19.39 -16.90 -2.22
CA PHE A 197 -20.45 -15.90 -2.40
C PHE A 197 -20.59 -14.90 -1.24
N ARG A 198 -20.07 -15.23 -0.06
CA ARG A 198 -20.07 -14.33 1.11
C ARG A 198 -18.90 -13.35 1.05
N MET A 199 -17.93 -13.53 0.16
CA MET A 199 -16.68 -12.78 0.16
C MET A 199 -16.90 -11.26 -0.02
N THR A 200 -16.26 -10.46 0.84
CA THR A 200 -16.29 -8.99 0.78
C THR A 200 -14.88 -8.42 0.70
N ARG A 201 -14.75 -7.25 0.08
CA ARG A 201 -13.49 -6.53 -0.04
C ARG A 201 -13.73 -5.03 0.18
N PHE A 202 -12.67 -4.33 0.55
CA PHE A 202 -12.67 -2.87 0.50
C PHE A 202 -12.45 -2.38 -0.92
N TRP A 203 -13.08 -1.27 -1.29
CA TRP A 203 -12.88 -0.59 -2.55
C TRP A 203 -11.96 0.61 -2.36
N ILE A 204 -10.82 0.61 -3.02
CA ILE A 204 -9.90 1.75 -3.07
C ILE A 204 -9.32 1.91 -4.46
N THR A 205 -9.24 3.14 -4.93
CA THR A 205 -8.58 3.53 -6.17
C THR A 205 -7.09 3.78 -5.95
N LEU A 206 -6.31 3.80 -7.03
CA LEU A 206 -4.88 4.11 -6.91
C LEU A 206 -4.64 5.55 -6.45
N ASP A 207 -5.53 6.47 -6.84
CA ASP A 207 -5.49 7.88 -6.43
C ASP A 207 -5.69 8.04 -4.92
N GLU A 208 -6.69 7.35 -4.34
CA GLU A 208 -6.94 7.37 -2.89
C GLU A 208 -5.77 6.77 -2.11
N GLY A 209 -5.16 5.68 -2.61
CA GLY A 209 -3.95 5.11 -2.01
C GLY A 209 -2.74 6.07 -2.06
N VAL A 210 -2.62 6.87 -3.11
CA VAL A 210 -1.59 7.93 -3.22
C VAL A 210 -1.87 9.08 -2.27
N GLU A 211 -3.13 9.51 -2.12
CA GLU A 211 -3.51 10.59 -1.20
C GLU A 211 -3.20 10.23 0.24
N MET A 212 -3.45 8.98 0.64
CA MET A 212 -3.08 8.50 1.98
C MET A 212 -1.57 8.58 2.24
N VAL A 213 -0.74 8.34 1.22
CA VAL A 213 0.72 8.52 1.33
C VAL A 213 1.10 9.99 1.43
N PHE A 214 0.46 10.89 0.69
CA PHE A 214 0.67 12.33 0.88
C PHE A 214 0.27 12.81 2.27
N ARG A 215 -0.82 12.27 2.83
CA ARG A 215 -1.24 12.52 4.20
C ARG A 215 -0.16 12.09 5.20
N ALA A 216 0.30 10.84 5.11
CA ALA A 216 1.36 10.34 5.97
C ALA A 216 2.65 11.17 5.89
N ILE A 217 3.07 11.62 4.69
CA ILE A 217 4.24 12.51 4.55
C ILE A 217 4.03 13.83 5.30
N ARG A 218 2.81 14.39 5.25
CA ARG A 218 2.47 15.67 5.88
C ARG A 218 2.45 15.57 7.39
N GLU A 219 1.78 14.54 7.89
CA GLU A 219 1.33 14.46 9.28
C GLU A 219 2.24 13.59 10.16
N ALA A 220 2.93 12.59 9.59
CA ALA A 220 3.67 11.63 10.41
C ALA A 220 4.75 12.30 11.25
N LYS A 221 4.73 11.95 12.53
CA LYS A 221 5.68 12.30 13.57
C LYS A 221 6.52 11.08 13.99
N GLY A 222 6.10 9.87 13.64
CA GLY A 222 6.85 8.63 13.86
C GLY A 222 6.00 7.55 14.50
N GLY A 223 5.98 6.37 13.88
CA GLY A 223 5.36 5.15 14.40
C GLY A 223 3.91 4.92 13.97
N GLU A 224 3.27 5.89 13.33
CA GLU A 224 1.88 5.80 12.93
C GLU A 224 1.65 4.75 11.83
N ILE A 225 0.54 4.01 11.95
CA ILE A 225 -0.04 3.24 10.84
C ILE A 225 -1.32 3.94 10.39
N TYR A 226 -1.28 4.55 9.23
CA TYR A 226 -2.42 5.19 8.58
C TYR A 226 -3.26 4.15 7.83
N VAL A 227 -4.57 4.14 8.07
CA VAL A 227 -5.53 3.24 7.44
C VAL A 227 -6.63 4.05 6.78
N SER A 228 -6.83 3.89 5.47
CA SER A 228 -7.89 4.58 4.73
C SER A 228 -9.29 4.16 5.22
N LYS A 229 -10.19 5.13 5.41
CA LYS A 229 -11.62 4.85 5.60
C LYS A 229 -12.30 4.80 4.23
N ILE A 230 -12.68 3.59 3.81
CA ILE A 230 -13.13 3.27 2.45
C ILE A 230 -14.33 2.32 2.47
N PRO A 231 -15.18 2.35 1.45
CA PRO A 231 -16.38 1.52 1.41
C PRO A 231 -16.06 0.06 1.08
N SER A 232 -16.98 -0.83 1.41
CA SER A 232 -16.90 -2.25 1.09
C SER A 232 -17.86 -2.64 -0.03
N PHE A 233 -17.59 -3.78 -0.66
CA PHE A 233 -18.48 -4.39 -1.64
C PHE A 233 -18.44 -5.91 -1.53
N ARG A 234 -19.53 -6.57 -1.96
CA ARG A 234 -19.56 -8.03 -2.12
C ARG A 234 -19.03 -8.40 -3.49
N VAL A 235 -18.22 -9.46 -3.56
CA VAL A 235 -17.65 -9.92 -4.84
C VAL A 235 -18.76 -10.33 -5.82
N VAL A 236 -19.89 -10.85 -5.30
CA VAL A 236 -21.07 -11.18 -6.12
C VAL A 236 -21.71 -9.96 -6.78
N ASP A 237 -21.81 -8.84 -6.08
CA ASP A 237 -22.40 -7.61 -6.63
C ASP A 237 -21.51 -7.06 -7.74
N LEU A 238 -20.19 -7.08 -7.53
CA LEU A 238 -19.21 -6.74 -8.56
C LEU A 238 -19.35 -7.63 -9.79
N ALA A 239 -19.45 -8.95 -9.61
CA ALA A 239 -19.60 -9.90 -10.71
C ALA A 239 -20.89 -9.65 -11.50
N ARG A 240 -22.01 -9.38 -10.82
CA ARG A 240 -23.29 -9.05 -11.47
C ARG A 240 -23.26 -7.73 -12.24
N VAL A 241 -22.48 -6.75 -11.78
CA VAL A 241 -22.30 -5.49 -12.53
C VAL A 241 -21.46 -5.71 -13.79
N ILE A 242 -20.40 -6.54 -13.71
CA ILE A 242 -19.51 -6.81 -14.85
C ILE A 242 -20.16 -7.74 -15.89
N GLY A 243 -20.83 -8.79 -15.43
CA GLY A 243 -21.50 -9.79 -16.27
C GLY A 243 -22.95 -10.00 -15.83
N PRO A 244 -23.88 -9.11 -16.20
CA PRO A 244 -25.28 -9.18 -15.74
C PRO A 244 -25.96 -10.49 -16.11
N ASP A 245 -25.68 -11.00 -17.32
CA ASP A 245 -26.25 -12.25 -17.84
C ASP A 245 -25.42 -13.50 -17.51
N ALA A 246 -24.26 -13.33 -16.88
CA ALA A 246 -23.38 -14.45 -16.56
C ALA A 246 -23.94 -15.27 -15.39
N ARG A 247 -23.82 -16.60 -15.50
CA ARG A 247 -24.04 -17.51 -14.36
C ARG A 247 -22.85 -17.38 -13.41
N LEU A 248 -23.12 -17.21 -12.12
CA LEU A 248 -22.07 -17.23 -11.09
C LEU A 248 -21.90 -18.66 -10.60
N GLU A 249 -20.67 -19.14 -10.51
CA GLU A 249 -20.34 -20.49 -10.03
C GLU A 249 -19.33 -20.41 -8.89
N GLU A 250 -19.65 -21.01 -7.75
CA GLU A 250 -18.73 -21.04 -6.62
C GLU A 250 -17.62 -22.08 -6.86
N VAL A 251 -16.37 -21.63 -6.89
CA VAL A 251 -15.18 -22.46 -7.17
C VAL A 251 -14.34 -22.77 -5.93
N GLY A 252 -14.76 -22.26 -4.77
CA GLY A 252 -14.07 -22.42 -3.50
C GLY A 252 -12.99 -21.37 -3.23
N VAL A 253 -12.69 -21.20 -1.94
CA VAL A 253 -11.68 -20.25 -1.47
C VAL A 253 -10.29 -20.76 -1.86
N ARG A 254 -9.52 -19.91 -2.54
CA ARG A 254 -8.14 -20.26 -2.94
C ARG A 254 -7.22 -20.30 -1.71
N PRO A 255 -6.16 -21.12 -1.73
CA PRO A 255 -5.17 -21.14 -0.65
C PRO A 255 -4.62 -19.75 -0.34
N GLY A 256 -4.63 -19.40 0.95
CA GLY A 256 -4.13 -18.11 1.44
C GLY A 256 -5.08 -16.93 1.27
N GLU A 257 -6.34 -17.13 0.89
CA GLU A 257 -7.35 -16.06 0.87
C GLU A 257 -8.22 -16.03 2.12
N LYS A 258 -8.62 -14.82 2.53
CA LYS A 258 -9.63 -14.61 3.56
C LYS A 258 -10.99 -14.38 2.93
N LEU A 259 -12.04 -14.73 3.69
CA LEU A 259 -13.40 -14.41 3.31
C LEU A 259 -13.65 -12.90 3.35
N HIS A 260 -13.16 -12.25 4.41
CA HIS A 260 -13.26 -10.80 4.61
C HIS A 260 -11.87 -10.26 4.94
N GLU A 261 -11.56 -9.07 4.42
CA GLU A 261 -10.30 -8.41 4.74
C GLU A 261 -10.48 -7.53 5.98
N ILE A 262 -9.39 -7.38 6.74
CA ILE A 262 -9.36 -6.62 7.98
C ILE A 262 -8.24 -5.59 7.85
N MET A 263 -8.45 -4.36 8.30
CA MET A 263 -7.40 -3.34 8.34
C MET A 263 -7.01 -2.91 9.76
N ILE A 264 -7.90 -3.11 10.73
CA ILE A 264 -7.68 -2.88 12.17
C ILE A 264 -8.20 -4.10 12.93
N THR A 265 -7.34 -4.75 13.71
CA THR A 265 -7.74 -5.86 14.59
C THR A 265 -8.49 -5.37 15.82
N ARG A 266 -9.17 -6.28 16.54
CA ARG A 266 -9.79 -5.95 17.83
C ARG A 266 -8.74 -5.51 18.85
N GLU A 267 -7.56 -6.11 18.80
CA GLU A 267 -6.44 -5.81 19.68
C GLU A 267 -5.83 -4.43 19.36
N ASP A 268 -5.75 -4.05 18.08
CA ASP A 268 -5.29 -2.72 17.66
C ASP A 268 -6.30 -1.61 18.05
N SER A 269 -7.55 -1.94 18.40
CA SER A 269 -8.56 -0.94 18.82
C SER A 269 -8.11 -0.09 20.01
N TRP A 270 -7.28 -0.65 20.89
CA TRP A 270 -6.79 0.03 22.09
C TRP A 270 -5.97 1.30 21.80
N THR A 271 -5.32 1.35 20.64
CA THR A 271 -4.52 2.49 20.19
C THR A 271 -4.94 3.06 18.84
N SER A 272 -6.16 2.72 18.40
CA SER A 272 -6.71 3.23 17.15
C SER A 272 -7.58 4.47 17.39
N TYR A 273 -7.40 5.47 16.54
CA TYR A 273 -8.17 6.70 16.54
C TYR A 273 -8.75 6.94 15.15
N GLU A 274 -10.04 7.29 15.12
CA GLU A 274 -10.79 7.65 13.92
C GLU A 274 -10.72 9.15 13.67
N TYR A 275 -10.42 9.51 12.42
CA TYR A 275 -10.47 10.86 11.85
C TYR A 275 -11.51 10.88 10.72
N ASP A 276 -11.67 12.02 10.06
CA ASP A 276 -12.73 12.22 9.05
C ASP A 276 -12.69 11.16 7.93
N ASP A 277 -11.52 10.92 7.34
CA ASP A 277 -11.34 10.06 6.15
C ASP A 277 -10.35 8.90 6.38
N HIS A 278 -9.88 8.71 7.62
CA HIS A 278 -8.88 7.70 7.93
C HIS A 278 -8.87 7.33 9.41
N TYR A 279 -8.14 6.26 9.72
CA TYR A 279 -7.76 5.90 11.07
C TYR A 279 -6.24 6.00 11.22
N ILE A 280 -5.79 6.26 12.44
CA ILE A 280 -4.38 6.12 12.83
C ILE A 280 -4.30 5.10 13.97
N ILE A 281 -3.47 4.07 13.77
CA ILE A 281 -3.06 3.16 14.84
C ILE A 281 -1.73 3.68 15.39
N TYR A 282 -1.71 4.01 16.67
CA TYR A 282 -0.51 4.48 17.35
C TYR A 282 0.26 3.33 18.02
N PRO A 283 1.60 3.43 18.13
CA PRO A 283 2.38 2.47 18.90
C PRO A 283 1.98 2.46 20.38
N HIS A 284 1.99 1.27 20.98
CA HIS A 284 1.78 1.08 22.42
C HIS A 284 3.05 0.54 23.08
N PHE A 285 4.15 1.27 22.92
CA PHE A 285 5.44 0.92 23.51
C PHE A 285 5.91 1.99 24.48
N ASP A 286 6.60 1.60 25.55
CA ASP A 286 7.05 2.50 26.61
C ASP A 286 7.99 3.61 26.12
N TRP A 287 8.68 3.39 25.00
CA TRP A 287 9.57 4.37 24.37
C TRP A 287 8.85 5.38 23.47
N TRP A 288 7.57 5.18 23.15
CA TRP A 288 6.81 6.06 22.26
C TRP A 288 6.02 7.09 23.07
N ASN A 289 6.40 8.36 22.96
CA ASN A 289 5.78 9.45 23.71
C ASN A 289 4.48 9.92 23.04
N THR A 290 3.34 9.62 23.65
CA THR A 290 2.01 10.01 23.14
C THR A 290 1.86 11.53 23.06
N ASP A 291 2.31 12.29 24.06
CA ASP A 291 2.11 13.74 24.11
C ASP A 291 2.85 14.46 22.96
N GLU A 292 3.98 13.92 22.52
CA GLU A 292 4.78 14.46 21.42
C GLU A 292 4.24 14.05 20.05
N HIS A 293 3.90 12.76 19.89
CA HIS A 293 3.67 12.14 18.59
C HIS A 293 2.19 11.97 18.23
N PHE A 294 1.26 12.17 19.16
CA PHE A 294 -0.17 12.09 18.87
C PHE A 294 -0.62 13.23 17.94
N THR A 295 -1.57 12.92 17.04
CA THR A 295 -2.20 13.90 16.15
C THR A 295 -3.56 14.30 16.72
N PRO A 296 -3.76 15.56 17.14
CA PRO A 296 -5.04 16.00 17.68
C PRO A 296 -6.21 15.85 16.68
N GLY A 297 -7.43 15.75 17.21
CA GLY A 297 -8.66 15.68 16.41
C GLY A 297 -9.20 14.26 16.17
N GLY A 298 -8.41 13.22 16.49
CA GLY A 298 -8.85 11.83 16.40
C GLY A 298 -9.78 11.45 17.56
N ARG A 299 -10.87 10.74 17.26
CA ARG A 299 -11.74 10.11 18.25
C ARG A 299 -11.27 8.68 18.49
N LYS A 300 -10.97 8.33 19.74
CA LYS A 300 -10.60 6.95 20.08
C LYS A 300 -11.74 6.00 19.69
N VAL A 301 -11.41 4.90 19.00
CA VAL A 301 -12.41 3.88 18.65
C VAL A 301 -12.85 3.11 19.90
N GLU A 302 -14.01 2.46 19.84
CA GLU A 302 -14.50 1.63 20.95
C GLU A 302 -13.61 0.41 21.17
N GLU A 303 -13.54 -0.07 22.42
CA GLU A 303 -12.81 -1.29 22.74
C GLU A 303 -13.43 -2.49 22.01
N GLY A 304 -12.59 -3.27 21.34
CA GLY A 304 -13.04 -4.40 20.52
C GLY A 304 -13.54 -4.00 19.13
N PHE A 305 -13.46 -2.71 18.76
CA PHE A 305 -13.68 -2.27 17.39
C PHE A 305 -12.81 -3.04 16.41
N GLN A 306 -13.40 -3.47 15.30
CA GLN A 306 -12.70 -4.15 14.22
C GLN A 306 -13.10 -3.51 12.90
N TYR A 307 -12.12 -3.06 12.13
CA TYR A 307 -12.37 -2.54 10.80
C TYR A 307 -12.19 -3.66 9.77
N SER A 308 -13.29 -4.36 9.47
CA SER A 308 -13.32 -5.45 8.48
C SER A 308 -14.37 -5.21 7.39
N SER A 309 -14.13 -5.77 6.21
CA SER A 309 -14.93 -5.48 5.02
C SER A 309 -16.36 -6.02 5.07
N ASP A 310 -16.70 -6.86 6.05
CA ASP A 310 -18.03 -7.40 6.31
C ASP A 310 -18.81 -6.66 7.40
N LEU A 311 -18.12 -5.92 8.27
CA LEU A 311 -18.71 -5.13 9.36
C LEU A 311 -18.67 -3.63 9.08
N ASN A 312 -18.26 -3.24 7.87
CA ASN A 312 -18.15 -1.84 7.47
C ASN A 312 -19.51 -1.13 7.50
N SER A 313 -19.52 0.16 7.81
CA SER A 313 -20.73 1.00 7.76
C SER A 313 -21.04 1.49 6.35
N GLU A 314 -20.04 1.57 5.49
CA GLU A 314 -20.16 2.10 4.12
C GLU A 314 -20.08 0.98 3.08
N TRP A 315 -21.14 0.82 2.28
CA TRP A 315 -21.26 -0.22 1.26
C TRP A 315 -21.56 0.37 -0.10
N LEU A 316 -20.87 -0.12 -1.13
CA LEU A 316 -21.16 0.24 -2.52
C LEU A 316 -22.38 -0.53 -3.03
N SER A 317 -23.38 0.22 -3.49
CA SER A 317 -24.49 -0.32 -4.28
C SER A 317 -24.03 -0.77 -5.67
N SER A 318 -24.85 -1.58 -6.35
CA SER A 318 -24.58 -1.99 -7.74
C SER A 318 -24.50 -0.79 -8.71
N GLU A 319 -25.25 0.28 -8.46
CA GLU A 319 -25.18 1.53 -9.24
C GLU A 319 -23.84 2.23 -9.03
N GLN A 320 -23.42 2.42 -7.78
CA GLN A 320 -22.11 3.01 -7.46
C GLN A 320 -20.96 2.17 -8.02
N LEU A 321 -21.03 0.84 -7.93
CA LEU A 321 -20.05 -0.05 -8.53
C LEU A 321 -19.97 0.13 -10.04
N ARG A 322 -21.10 0.28 -10.73
CA ARG A 322 -21.15 0.51 -12.18
C ARG A 322 -20.47 1.84 -12.55
N ASP A 323 -20.79 2.90 -11.82
CA ASP A 323 -20.20 4.23 -12.02
C ASP A 323 -18.69 4.22 -11.79
N LEU A 324 -18.25 3.59 -10.69
CA LEU A 324 -16.84 3.48 -10.35
C LEU A 324 -16.06 2.62 -11.36
N LEU A 325 -16.66 1.54 -11.86
CA LEU A 325 -16.07 0.71 -12.90
C LEU A 325 -15.91 1.46 -14.23
N GLY A 326 -16.82 2.39 -14.54
CA GLY A 326 -16.73 3.25 -15.72
C GLY A 326 -15.62 4.30 -15.63
N LYS A 327 -15.21 4.67 -14.41
CA LYS A 327 -14.16 5.67 -14.13
C LYS A 327 -12.79 5.05 -13.84
N ILE A 328 -12.70 3.72 -13.75
CA ILE A 328 -11.48 3.04 -13.35
C ILE A 328 -10.46 2.98 -14.49
N ASP A 329 -9.25 3.45 -14.21
CA ASP A 329 -8.08 3.14 -15.02
C ASP A 329 -7.72 1.66 -14.79
N ILE A 330 -7.71 0.83 -15.84
CA ILE A 330 -7.13 -0.51 -15.73
C ILE A 330 -5.61 -0.34 -15.67
N VAL A 331 -5.03 -0.65 -14.52
CA VAL A 331 -3.60 -0.45 -14.28
C VAL A 331 -2.83 -1.73 -14.62
N TYR A 332 -2.24 -1.77 -15.82
CA TYR A 332 -1.42 -2.88 -16.33
C TYR A 332 0.02 -2.90 -15.79
#